data_AF-A0A6P7GBD4-F1
#
_entry.id   AF-A0A6P7GBD4-F1
#
_cell.length_a   1.000
_cell.length_b   1.000
_cell.length_c   1.000
_cell.angle_alpha   90.00
_cell.angle_beta   90.00
_cell.angle_gamma   90.00
#
_symmetry.space_group_name_H-M   'P 1'
#
loop_
_entity.id
_entity.type
_entity.pdbx_description
1 polymer ?
#
loop_
_entity_poly.entity_id
_entity_poly.type
_entity_poly.pdbx_seq_one_letter_code
_entity_poly.pdbx_strand_id
1 'polypeptide(L)'
;MCLKSGQAKSTYGTGCFILYNTGYSIVRSNHGLLTTVGYQFGKKAKPVYALEGSVAIAGISITWLRDNLHIIKDVSESTEIAQSVDETGEVVFVPAFSGLYAPYWRKDARR
;
A
#
# COMPACT_ATOMS: atom_id res chain seq x y z
N MET A 1 -7.71 -5.61 14.98
CA MET A 1 -6.96 -6.88 14.90
C MET A 1 -7.64 -7.77 13.86
N CYS A 2 -6.91 -8.26 12.85
CA CYS A 2 -7.48 -9.03 11.73
C CYS A 2 -7.29 -10.54 11.96
N LEU A 3 -8.07 -11.11 12.88
CA LEU A 3 -7.94 -12.51 13.29
C LEU A 3 -8.83 -13.50 12.53
N LYS A 4 -9.78 -12.99 11.73
CA LYS A 4 -10.69 -13.82 10.95
C LYS A 4 -10.29 -13.79 9.48
N SER A 5 -10.45 -14.93 8.81
CA SER A 5 -10.30 -14.99 7.35
C SER A 5 -11.24 -13.98 6.69
N GLY A 6 -10.75 -13.33 5.64
CA GLY A 6 -11.46 -12.26 4.95
C GLY A 6 -11.17 -10.86 5.49
N GLN A 7 -10.56 -10.72 6.67
CA GLN A 7 -10.18 -9.43 7.20
C GLN A 7 -8.86 -8.95 6.60
N ALA A 8 -8.81 -7.67 6.25
CA ALA A 8 -7.60 -7.01 5.78
C ALA A 8 -7.18 -5.88 6.71
N LYS A 9 -5.91 -5.53 6.66
CA LYS A 9 -5.36 -4.33 7.29
C LYS A 9 -4.41 -3.65 6.31
N SER A 10 -4.47 -2.33 6.24
CA SER A 10 -3.53 -1.49 5.51
C SER A 10 -2.76 -0.61 6.49
N THR A 11 -1.45 -0.48 6.33
CA THR A 11 -0.65 0.53 7.03
C THR A 11 -0.13 1.55 6.03
N TYR A 12 -0.32 2.82 6.34
CA TYR A 12 0.23 3.95 5.60
C TYR A 12 1.40 4.54 6.38
N GLY A 13 2.57 4.57 5.76
CA GLY A 13 3.77 5.26 6.22
C GLY A 13 4.50 5.83 5.00
N THR A 14 5.83 5.77 4.96
CA THR A 14 6.60 6.15 3.75
C THR A 14 6.09 5.42 2.50
N GLY A 15 5.91 4.09 2.62
CA GLY A 15 5.15 3.24 1.69
C GLY A 15 3.87 2.72 2.35
N CYS A 16 3.19 1.80 1.66
CA CYS A 16 1.99 1.16 2.16
C CYS A 16 2.07 -0.36 2.02
N PHE A 17 1.55 -1.07 3.04
CA PHE A 17 1.44 -2.53 3.04
C PHE A 17 0.02 -2.93 3.41
N ILE A 18 -0.55 -3.83 2.61
CA ILE A 18 -1.86 -4.42 2.83
C ILE A 18 -1.68 -5.91 3.07
N LEU A 19 -2.23 -6.40 4.17
CA LEU A 19 -2.27 -7.83 4.49
C LEU A 19 -3.72 -8.30 4.57
N TYR A 20 -4.04 -9.37 3.86
CA TYR A 20 -5.34 -10.01 3.82
C TYR A 20 -5.25 -11.41 4.44
N ASN A 21 -6.01 -11.66 5.51
CA ASN A 21 -6.01 -12.92 6.25
C ASN A 21 -6.71 -14.03 5.44
N THR A 22 -5.95 -15.07 5.05
CA THR A 22 -6.46 -16.23 4.29
C THR A 22 -6.80 -17.42 5.19
N GLY A 23 -6.86 -17.20 6.51
CA GLY A 23 -7.10 -18.25 7.49
C GLY A 23 -5.97 -19.28 7.46
N TYR A 24 -6.35 -20.55 7.47
CA TYR A 24 -5.40 -21.66 7.43
C TYR A 24 -4.99 -22.08 6.01
N SER A 25 -5.49 -21.38 5.00
CA SER A 25 -5.25 -21.70 3.59
C SER A 25 -4.05 -20.94 3.08
N ILE A 26 -3.09 -21.67 2.52
CA ILE A 26 -1.97 -21.08 1.77
C ILE A 26 -2.50 -20.71 0.38
N VAL A 27 -2.70 -19.42 0.14
CA VAL A 27 -3.15 -18.93 -1.17
C VAL A 27 -1.95 -18.41 -1.93
N ARG A 28 -1.64 -19.02 -3.09
CA ARG A 28 -0.60 -18.53 -4.00
C ARG A 28 -1.20 -17.49 -4.94
N SER A 29 -0.55 -16.34 -5.04
CA SER A 29 -1.02 -15.27 -5.92
C SER A 29 -0.69 -15.54 -7.39
N ASN A 30 -1.66 -15.29 -8.27
CA ASN A 30 -1.45 -15.19 -9.71
C ASN A 30 -1.23 -13.74 -10.19
N HIS A 31 -1.17 -12.78 -9.25
CA HIS A 31 -1.11 -11.33 -9.52
C HIS A 31 0.03 -10.65 -8.76
N GLY A 32 1.15 -11.35 -8.57
CA GLY A 32 2.35 -10.80 -7.94
C GLY A 32 2.23 -10.45 -6.45
N LEU A 33 1.19 -10.90 -5.75
CA LEU A 33 1.14 -10.71 -4.29
C LEU A 33 2.03 -11.74 -3.57
N LEU A 34 2.54 -11.37 -2.41
CA LEU A 34 3.33 -12.28 -1.58
C LEU A 34 2.39 -13.16 -0.76
N THR A 35 2.65 -14.47 -0.75
CA THR A 35 2.04 -15.40 0.21
C THR A 35 2.93 -15.45 1.45
N THR A 36 2.39 -15.11 2.61
CA THR A 36 3.18 -15.00 3.85
C THR A 36 2.43 -15.60 5.05
N VAL A 37 3.15 -15.77 6.17
CA VAL A 37 2.54 -16.11 7.46
C VAL A 37 2.03 -14.83 8.10
N GLY A 38 0.75 -14.80 8.46
CA GLY A 38 0.15 -13.69 9.21
C GLY A 38 0.54 -13.76 10.70
N TYR A 39 0.28 -14.89 11.34
CA TYR A 39 0.65 -15.14 12.74
C TYR A 39 0.52 -16.62 13.12
N GLN A 40 1.18 -17.01 14.21
CA GLN A 40 1.02 -18.31 14.86
C GLN A 40 1.17 -18.15 16.38
N PHE A 41 0.09 -18.32 17.12
CA PHE A 41 0.11 -18.18 18.58
C PHE A 41 0.47 -19.51 19.25
N GLY A 42 1.77 -19.76 19.35
CA GLY A 42 2.33 -20.92 20.05
C GLY A 42 2.80 -22.04 19.12
N LYS A 43 3.75 -22.84 19.62
CA LYS A 43 4.48 -23.84 18.82
C LYS A 43 3.59 -24.92 18.18
N LYS A 44 2.48 -25.27 18.83
CA LYS A 44 1.54 -26.31 18.36
C LYS A 44 0.33 -25.74 17.61
N ALA A 45 0.14 -24.42 17.59
CA ALA A 45 -0.99 -23.81 16.90
C ALA A 45 -0.80 -23.87 15.37
N LYS A 46 -1.90 -24.03 14.63
CA LYS A 46 -1.86 -23.96 13.17
C LYS A 46 -1.57 -22.52 12.73
N PRO A 47 -0.59 -22.26 11.85
CA PRO A 47 -0.31 -20.92 11.37
C PRO A 47 -1.48 -20.38 10.56
N VAL A 48 -1.76 -19.10 10.73
CA VAL A 48 -2.67 -18.33 9.88
C VAL A 48 -1.83 -17.63 8.82
N TYR A 49 -2.26 -17.73 7.57
CA TYR A 49 -1.58 -17.18 6.41
C TYR A 49 -2.22 -15.85 5.97
N ALA A 50 -1.48 -15.12 5.15
CA ALA A 50 -1.95 -13.89 4.53
C ALA A 50 -1.45 -13.77 3.09
N LEU A 51 -2.21 -13.01 2.30
CA LEU A 51 -1.71 -12.38 1.08
C LEU A 51 -1.26 -10.97 1.42
N GLU A 52 -0.10 -10.59 0.92
CA GLU A 52 0.50 -9.27 1.13
C GLU A 52 0.71 -8.55 -0.21
N GLY A 53 0.25 -7.30 -0.26
CA GLY A 53 0.55 -6.35 -1.32
C GLY A 53 1.28 -5.14 -0.76
N SER A 54 2.19 -4.56 -1.54
CA SER A 54 2.97 -3.39 -1.14
C SER A 54 2.98 -2.32 -2.22
N VAL A 55 2.94 -1.07 -1.78
CA VAL A 55 3.11 0.14 -2.58
C VAL A 55 4.32 0.87 -2.03
N ALA A 56 5.34 1.09 -2.85
CA ALA A 56 6.59 1.69 -2.40
C ALA A 56 6.41 3.13 -1.92
N ILE A 57 5.54 3.87 -2.59
CA ILE A 57 5.38 5.31 -2.44
C ILE A 57 3.95 5.61 -1.97
N ALA A 58 3.80 5.93 -0.69
CA ALA A 58 2.54 6.36 -0.08
C ALA A 58 2.73 7.72 0.58
N GLY A 59 3.00 7.81 1.89
CA GLY A 59 3.19 9.08 2.58
C GLY A 59 4.33 9.94 2.00
N ILE A 60 5.37 9.31 1.45
CA ILE A 60 6.47 10.05 0.81
C ILE A 60 6.03 10.79 -0.46
N SER A 61 4.91 10.41 -1.11
CA SER A 61 4.39 11.20 -2.24
C SER A 61 3.94 12.59 -1.76
N ILE A 62 3.30 12.68 -0.60
CA ILE A 62 2.81 13.95 -0.07
C ILE A 62 3.99 14.83 0.35
N THR A 63 4.99 14.24 1.03
CA THR A 63 6.23 14.94 1.35
C THR A 63 6.97 15.43 0.09
N TRP A 64 7.01 14.61 -0.97
CA TRP A 64 7.62 15.00 -2.24
C TRP A 64 6.87 16.15 -2.93
N LEU A 65 5.53 16.17 -2.88
CA LEU A 65 4.75 17.30 -3.42
C LEU A 65 5.09 18.63 -2.72
N ARG A 66 5.33 18.59 -1.39
CA ARG A 66 5.77 19.74 -0.59
C ARG A 66 7.20 20.17 -0.94
N ASP A 67 8.13 19.22 -0.93
CA ASP A 67 9.56 19.51 -0.97
C ASP A 67 10.10 19.74 -2.38
N ASN A 68 9.47 19.15 -3.41
CA ASN A 68 9.98 19.19 -4.79
C ASN A 68 9.13 20.04 -5.73
N LEU A 69 7.81 20.00 -5.60
CA LEU A 69 6.91 20.81 -6.43
C LEU A 69 6.40 22.05 -5.72
N HIS A 70 6.58 22.15 -4.39
CA HIS A 70 6.12 23.25 -3.57
C HIS A 70 4.62 23.57 -3.74
N ILE A 71 3.81 22.54 -4.03
CA ILE A 71 2.36 22.67 -4.22
C ILE A 71 1.65 22.86 -2.88
N ILE A 72 2.18 22.23 -1.82
CA ILE A 72 1.71 22.37 -0.44
C ILE A 72 2.86 22.90 0.41
N LYS A 73 2.55 23.64 1.47
CA LYS A 73 3.56 24.14 2.42
C LYS A 73 3.74 23.21 3.59
N ASP A 74 2.67 22.56 4.03
CA ASP A 74 2.69 21.52 5.06
C ASP A 74 1.89 20.28 4.62
N VAL A 75 2.26 19.11 5.14
CA VAL A 75 1.59 17.84 4.81
C VAL A 75 0.12 17.86 5.27
N SER A 76 -0.21 18.59 6.34
CA SER A 76 -1.58 18.72 6.84
C SER A 76 -2.54 19.41 5.86
N GLU A 77 -2.04 20.29 4.99
CA GLU A 77 -2.84 21.00 3.98
C GLU A 77 -3.37 20.07 2.88
N SER A 78 -2.77 18.87 2.72
CA SER A 78 -3.11 17.94 1.64
C SER A 78 -4.59 17.54 1.63
N THR A 79 -5.21 17.36 2.80
CA THR A 79 -6.62 17.00 2.89
C THR A 79 -7.52 18.16 2.47
N GLU A 80 -7.24 19.36 2.97
CA GLU A 80 -8.04 20.56 2.66
C GLU A 80 -8.01 20.88 1.17
N ILE A 81 -6.82 20.85 0.56
CA ILE A 81 -6.64 21.10 -0.87
C ILE A 81 -7.39 20.04 -1.69
N ALA A 82 -7.24 18.76 -1.34
CA ALA A 82 -7.93 17.68 -2.05
C ALA A 82 -9.46 17.77 -1.93
N GLN A 83 -9.98 18.33 -0.83
CA GLN A 83 -11.42 18.54 -0.61
C GLN A 83 -11.96 19.83 -1.23
N SER A 84 -11.09 20.76 -1.65
CA SER A 84 -11.50 22.04 -2.23
C SER A 84 -12.01 21.93 -3.67
N VAL A 85 -11.88 20.76 -4.30
CA VAL A 85 -12.31 20.46 -5.67
C VAL A 85 -13.22 19.24 -5.68
N ASP A 86 -14.23 19.24 -6.55
CA ASP A 86 -15.17 18.12 -6.68
C ASP A 86 -14.58 16.95 -7.48
N GLU A 87 -13.59 17.22 -8.34
CA GLU A 87 -12.97 16.22 -9.22
C GLU A 87 -11.49 16.49 -9.51
N THR A 88 -10.76 15.45 -9.92
CA THR A 88 -9.32 15.50 -10.21
C THR A 88 -8.98 16.14 -11.57
N GLY A 89 -9.94 16.22 -12.50
CA GLY A 89 -9.72 16.68 -13.87
C GLY A 89 -8.97 15.66 -14.74
N GLU A 90 -8.29 16.14 -15.79
CA GLU A 90 -7.65 15.28 -16.81
C GLU A 90 -6.22 14.81 -16.45
N VAL A 91 -5.63 15.35 -15.38
CA VAL A 91 -4.23 15.09 -15.02
C VAL A 91 -4.13 13.90 -14.06
N VAL A 92 -3.34 12.90 -14.42
CA VAL A 92 -3.05 11.74 -13.57
C VAL A 92 -1.60 11.79 -13.08
N PHE A 93 -1.41 11.76 -11.76
CA PHE A 93 -0.10 11.64 -11.16
C PHE A 93 0.19 10.20 -10.75
N VAL A 94 1.23 9.59 -11.33
CA VAL A 94 1.69 8.24 -10.99
C VAL A 94 2.97 8.32 -10.15
N PRO A 95 2.89 8.16 -8.81
CA PRO A 95 4.04 8.32 -7.92
C PRO A 95 4.96 7.08 -7.89
N ALA A 96 5.47 6.66 -9.05
CA ALA A 96 6.36 5.51 -9.20
C ALA A 96 7.85 5.88 -9.15
N PHE A 97 8.28 6.72 -8.19
CA PHE A 97 9.67 7.24 -8.15
C PHE A 97 10.73 6.13 -8.10
N SER A 98 10.44 5.04 -7.39
CA SER A 98 11.26 3.83 -7.27
C SER A 98 10.69 2.65 -8.06
N GLY A 99 9.79 2.92 -9.01
CA GLY A 99 9.03 1.91 -9.76
C GLY A 99 7.69 1.55 -9.12
N LEU A 100 6.96 0.64 -9.77
CA LEU A 100 5.71 0.06 -9.29
C LEU A 100 6.02 -1.25 -8.57
N TYR A 101 5.47 -1.41 -7.36
CA TYR A 101 5.52 -2.66 -6.60
C TYR A 101 4.29 -3.50 -6.97
N ALA A 102 3.67 -4.19 -6.02
CA ALA A 102 2.51 -5.03 -6.31
C ALA A 102 1.36 -4.22 -6.95
N PRO A 103 0.60 -4.82 -7.88
CA PRO A 103 0.79 -6.16 -8.45
C PRO A 103 1.80 -6.21 -9.62
N TYR A 104 2.30 -5.06 -10.09
CA TYR A 104 2.98 -4.93 -11.38
C TYR A 104 4.49 -5.23 -11.37
N TRP A 105 5.17 -4.95 -10.26
CA TRP A 105 6.61 -5.16 -10.08
C TRP A 105 7.49 -4.60 -11.21
N ARG A 106 7.19 -3.39 -11.66
CA ARG A 106 7.92 -2.70 -12.74
C ARG A 106 8.86 -1.64 -12.19
N LYS A 107 10.15 -1.97 -12.13
CA LYS A 107 11.21 -1.04 -11.68
C LYS A 107 11.43 0.13 -12.65
N ASP A 108 11.07 -0.04 -13.91
CA ASP A 108 11.26 0.89 -15.02
C ASP A 108 10.01 1.76 -15.31
N ALA A 109 9.05 1.83 -14.40
CA ALA A 109 7.76 2.51 -14.61
C ALA A 109 7.83 4.03 -14.89
N ARG A 110 9.02 4.63 -14.89
CA ARG A 110 9.26 6.04 -15.26
C ARG A 110 10.14 6.24 -16.49
N ARG A 111 10.65 5.16 -17.10
CA ARG A 111 11.45 5.24 -18.32
C ARG A 111 10.58 5.38 -19.55
#